data_AF-A0A7C6WBG4-F1
#
_entry.id   AF-A0A7C6WBG4-F1
#
_cell.length_a   1.000
_cell.length_b   1.000
_cell.length_c   1.000
_cell.angle_alpha   90.00
_cell.angle_beta   90.00
_cell.angle_gamma   90.00
#
_symmetry.space_group_name_H-M   'P 1'
#
loop_
_entity.id
_entity.type
_entity.pdbx_description
1 polymer ?
#
loop_
_entity_poly.entity_id
_entity_poly.type
_entity_poly.pdbx_seq_one_letter_code
_entity_poly.pdbx_strand_id
1 'polypeptide(L)'
;MNAKAKFLILTDQDRFVAQAQTGCGGVCVIEGLPMGKYKLIQYAAPYGYLCGEPVYFELDRLGCTRILDVPIGIPDDSCEIDIEDIDYSTCANVAIRINCKD
;
A
#
# COMPACT_ATOMS: atom_id res chain seq x y z
N MET A 1 19.96 2.72 3.06
CA MET A 1 19.04 2.91 1.89
C MET A 1 17.63 2.53 2.33
N ASN A 2 16.71 3.49 2.45
CA ASN A 2 15.34 3.20 2.90
C ASN A 2 14.54 2.53 1.77
N ALA A 3 14.34 1.22 1.89
CA ALA A 3 13.45 0.50 1.01
C ALA A 3 12.00 0.99 1.24
N LYS A 4 11.38 1.55 0.19
CA LYS A 4 9.98 1.99 0.21
C LYS A 4 9.06 0.80 -0.01
N ALA A 5 7.89 0.81 0.64
CA ALA A 5 6.88 -0.20 0.41
C ALA A 5 6.36 -0.13 -1.03
N LYS A 6 6.15 -1.30 -1.66
CA LYS A 6 5.58 -1.41 -3.00
C LYS A 6 4.35 -2.31 -2.99
N PHE A 7 3.36 -1.87 -3.74
CA PHE A 7 2.04 -2.49 -3.80
C PHE A 7 1.62 -2.82 -5.24
N LEU A 8 0.90 -3.93 -5.39
CA LEU A 8 0.14 -4.30 -6.58
C LEU A 8 -1.34 -4.11 -6.30
N ILE A 9 -2.05 -3.57 -7.28
CA ILE A 9 -3.51 -3.47 -7.28
C ILE A 9 -3.99 -4.48 -8.32
N LEU A 10 -4.75 -5.46 -7.85
CA LEU A 10 -5.38 -6.47 -8.68
C LEU A 10 -6.90 -6.36 -8.56
N THR A 11 -7.63 -6.80 -9.59
CA THR A 11 -9.07 -7.03 -9.46
C THR A 11 -9.35 -8.24 -8.55
N ASP A 12 -10.61 -8.45 -8.19
CA ASP A 12 -11.07 -9.67 -7.50
C ASP A 12 -10.84 -10.98 -8.28
N GLN A 13 -10.56 -10.88 -9.58
CA GLN A 13 -10.18 -11.98 -10.47
C GLN A 13 -8.67 -12.07 -10.73
N ASP A 14 -7.85 -11.51 -9.85
CA ASP A 14 -6.38 -11.54 -9.93
C ASP A 14 -5.77 -10.84 -11.16
N ARG A 15 -6.53 -9.97 -11.84
CA ARG A 15 -6.01 -9.22 -12.99
C ARG A 15 -5.24 -8.00 -12.54
N PHE A 16 -4.04 -7.81 -13.09
CA PHE A 16 -3.22 -6.65 -12.82
C PHE A 16 -3.88 -5.34 -13.28
N VAL A 17 -3.86 -4.34 -12.39
CA VAL A 17 -4.41 -2.99 -12.65
C VAL A 17 -3.32 -1.93 -12.57
N ALA A 18 -2.57 -1.89 -11.46
CA ALA A 18 -1.58 -0.85 -11.22
C ALA A 18 -0.52 -1.26 -10.20
N GLN A 19 0.57 -0.48 -10.16
CA GLN A 19 1.62 -0.53 -9.13
C GLN A 19 1.65 0.80 -8.37
N ALA A 20 1.95 0.74 -7.07
CA ALA A 20 2.16 1.93 -6.25
C ALA A 20 3.40 1.75 -5.37
N GLN A 21 4.07 2.85 -5.05
CA GLN A 21 5.21 2.91 -4.14
C GLN A 21 5.01 4.05 -3.14
N THR A 22 5.34 3.83 -1.87
CA THR A 22 5.22 4.87 -0.84
C THR A 22 6.27 5.97 -1.01
N GLY A 23 5.86 7.21 -0.73
CA GLY A 23 6.74 8.36 -0.59
C GLY A 23 7.38 8.42 0.80
N CYS A 24 8.04 9.55 1.08
CA CYS A 24 8.51 9.85 2.43
C CYS A 24 7.30 9.99 3.38
N GLY A 25 7.34 9.36 4.56
CA GLY A 25 6.19 9.31 5.48
C GLY A 25 5.19 8.20 5.18
N GLY A 26 5.54 7.26 4.29
CA GLY A 26 4.79 6.02 4.09
C GLY A 26 3.48 6.15 3.31
N VAL A 27 3.17 7.31 2.73
CA VAL A 27 1.94 7.51 1.95
C VAL A 27 2.16 7.29 0.46
N CYS A 28 1.25 6.60 -0.22
CA CYS A 28 1.12 6.66 -1.68
C CYS A 28 -0.32 7.01 -2.10
N VAL A 29 -0.44 7.61 -3.29
CA VAL A 29 -1.73 7.97 -3.90
C VAL A 29 -1.89 7.18 -5.20
N ILE A 30 -3.04 6.52 -5.35
CA ILE A 30 -3.45 5.85 -6.60
C ILE A 30 -4.68 6.58 -7.14
N GLU A 31 -4.60 7.11 -8.36
CA GLU A 31 -5.69 7.85 -8.99
C GLU A 31 -6.30 7.05 -10.15
N GLY A 32 -7.57 7.30 -10.45
CA GLY A 32 -8.17 6.81 -11.71
C GLY A 32 -8.65 5.38 -11.73
N LEU A 33 -8.76 4.72 -10.58
CA LEU A 33 -9.38 3.41 -10.52
C LEU A 33 -10.89 3.50 -10.80
N PRO A 34 -11.43 2.68 -11.74
CA PRO A 34 -12.88 2.55 -11.91
C PRO A 34 -13.57 1.99 -10.66
N MET A 35 -14.90 2.07 -10.65
CA MET A 35 -15.70 1.36 -9.65
C MET A 35 -15.54 -0.16 -9.82
N GLY A 36 -15.44 -0.89 -8.73
CA GLY A 36 -15.22 -2.32 -8.73
C GLY A 36 -14.61 -2.85 -7.44
N LYS A 37 -14.35 -4.16 -7.44
CA LYS A 37 -13.72 -4.87 -6.32
C LYS A 37 -12.26 -5.14 -6.63
N TYR A 38 -11.42 -4.90 -5.63
CA TYR A 38 -9.98 -4.94 -5.76
C TYR A 38 -9.33 -5.62 -4.56
N LYS A 39 -8.08 -6.02 -4.77
CA LYS A 39 -7.16 -6.34 -3.70
C LYS A 39 -5.84 -5.61 -3.87
N LEU A 40 -5.31 -5.16 -2.76
CA LEU A 40 -4.01 -4.53 -2.62
C LEU A 40 -3.03 -5.56 -2.03
N ILE A 41 -1.94 -5.84 -2.73
CA ILE A 41 -0.91 -6.79 -2.31
C ILE A 41 0.39 -6.03 -2.08
N GLN A 42 0.95 -6.11 -0.87
CA GLN A 42 2.31 -5.67 -0.61
C GLN A 42 3.28 -6.75 -1.10
N TYR A 43 4.19 -6.39 -2.01
CA TYR A 43 5.18 -7.34 -2.55
C TYR A 43 6.62 -6.93 -2.25
N ALA A 44 6.81 -5.73 -1.70
CA ALA A 44 8.05 -5.31 -1.08
C ALA A 44 7.69 -4.51 0.17
N ALA A 45 8.05 -5.06 1.33
CA ALA A 45 7.93 -4.36 2.60
C ALA A 45 9.11 -3.38 2.80
N PRO A 46 8.95 -2.36 3.66
CA PRO A 46 10.07 -1.57 4.14
C PRO A 46 11.09 -2.43 4.88
N TYR A 47 12.32 -1.92 5.01
CA TYR A 47 13.35 -2.59 5.79
C TYR A 47 12.90 -2.82 7.24
N GLY A 48 13.23 -4.00 7.80
CA GLY A 48 12.82 -4.40 9.15
C GLY A 48 11.38 -4.91 9.28
N TYR A 49 10.68 -5.11 8.16
CA TYR A 49 9.30 -5.62 8.15
C TYR A 49 9.12 -6.70 7.07
N LEU A 50 8.28 -7.69 7.38
CA LEU A 50 7.77 -8.69 6.44
C LEU A 50 6.57 -8.14 5.66
N CYS A 51 6.28 -8.69 4.48
CA CYS A 51 5.07 -8.32 3.74
C CYS A 51 3.80 -8.69 4.53
N GLY A 52 2.84 -7.76 4.58
CA GLY A 52 1.54 -7.99 5.21
C GLY A 52 0.56 -8.77 4.32
N GLU A 53 -0.58 -9.11 4.92
CA GLU A 53 -1.70 -9.78 4.23
C GLU A 53 -2.35 -8.86 3.16
N PRO A 54 -2.95 -9.44 2.10
CA PRO A 54 -3.71 -8.67 1.11
C PRO A 54 -4.89 -7.91 1.72
N VAL A 55 -5.09 -6.66 1.31
CA VAL A 55 -6.24 -5.84 1.72
C VAL A 55 -7.28 -5.83 0.59
N TYR A 56 -8.50 -6.25 0.89
CA TYR A 56 -9.62 -6.26 -0.05
C TYR A 56 -10.46 -5.00 0.12
N PHE A 57 -10.84 -4.36 -0.99
CA PHE A 57 -11.64 -3.15 -0.95
C PHE A 57 -12.56 -3.03 -2.17
N GLU A 58 -13.62 -2.24 -2.00
CA GLU A 58 -14.60 -1.94 -3.06
C GLU A 58 -14.66 -0.42 -3.28
N LEU A 59 -14.66 -0.04 -4.55
CA LEU A 59 -14.82 1.33 -5.01
C LEU A 59 -16.24 1.51 -5.57
N ASP A 60 -17.03 2.35 -4.91
CA ASP A 60 -18.43 2.64 -5.24
C ASP A 60 -18.70 4.16 -5.31
N ARG A 61 -19.95 4.56 -5.58
CA ARG A 61 -20.36 5.97 -5.67
C ARG A 61 -20.34 6.71 -4.34
N LEU A 62 -20.18 6.03 -3.20
CA LEU A 62 -20.35 6.61 -1.87
C LEU A 62 -19.11 7.36 -1.36
N GLY A 63 -18.04 7.46 -2.15
CA GLY A 63 -16.92 8.34 -1.83
C GLY A 63 -15.82 8.26 -2.88
N CYS A 64 -15.56 9.37 -3.58
CA CYS A 64 -14.52 9.46 -4.60
C CYS A 64 -13.08 9.35 -4.03
N THR A 65 -12.92 9.15 -2.73
CA THR A 65 -11.63 8.90 -2.08
C THR A 65 -11.84 7.90 -0.94
N ARG A 66 -10.96 6.90 -0.86
CA ARG A 66 -10.90 5.88 0.19
C ARG A 66 -9.47 5.84 0.72
N ILE A 67 -9.28 6.02 2.02
CA ILE A 67 -8.00 5.79 2.68
C ILE A 67 -8.03 4.35 3.19
N LEU A 68 -7.03 3.56 2.82
CA LEU A 68 -6.83 2.22 3.33
C LEU A 68 -5.67 2.24 4.31
N ASP A 69 -5.97 1.86 5.55
CA ASP A 69 -4.95 1.48 6.51
C ASP A 69 -4.43 0.10 6.10
N VAL A 70 -3.16 0.04 5.69
CA VAL A 70 -2.51 -1.23 5.39
C VAL A 70 -1.89 -1.74 6.68
N PRO A 71 -2.16 -2.99 7.08
CA PRO A 71 -1.49 -3.57 8.24
C PRO A 71 0.01 -3.44 8.06
N ILE A 72 0.67 -2.88 9.07
CA ILE A 72 2.13 -2.83 9.14
C ILE A 72 2.59 -4.29 9.05
N GLY A 73 3.64 -4.52 8.26
CA GLY A 73 4.31 -5.80 8.19
C GLY A 73 4.67 -6.34 9.58
N ILE A 74 4.88 -7.65 9.69
CA ILE A 74 5.40 -8.21 10.94
C ILE A 74 6.86 -7.71 11.07
N PRO A 75 7.30 -7.16 12.21
CA PRO A 75 8.71 -6.85 12.43
C PRO A 75 9.58 -8.06 12.11
N ASP A 76 10.59 -7.87 11.26
CA ASP A 76 11.53 -8.93 10.93
C ASP A 76 12.66 -8.93 11.96
N ASP A 77 12.49 -9.74 13.01
CA ASP A 77 13.45 -9.88 14.12
C ASP A 77 14.81 -10.47 13.65
N SER A 78 14.92 -10.92 12.39
CA SER A 78 16.18 -11.41 11.81
C SER A 78 17.01 -10.33 11.13
N CYS A 79 16.47 -9.12 10.94
CA CYS A 79 17.24 -7.98 10.45
C CYS A 79 18.08 -7.40 11.60
N GLU A 80 19.41 -7.53 11.52
CA GLU A 80 20.32 -6.76 12.39
C GLU A 80 20.16 -5.27 12.06
N ILE A 81 19.45 -4.54 12.92
CA ILE A 81 19.18 -3.11 12.76
C ILE A 81 20.46 -2.33 13.10
N ASP A 82 21.11 -1.73 12.09
CA ASP A 82 22.08 -0.66 12.32
C ASP A 82 21.32 0.59 12.79
N ILE A 83 21.47 0.93 14.07
CA ILE A 83 20.68 1.95 14.79
C ILE A 83 20.83 3.37 14.21
N GLU A 84 21.83 3.61 13.34
CA GLU A 84 22.15 4.94 12.80
C GLU A 84 21.28 5.39 11.60
N ASP A 85 20.47 4.50 11.02
CA ASP A 85 19.75 4.76 9.75
C ASP A 85 18.20 4.65 9.87
N ILE A 86 17.65 4.72 11.09
CA ILE A 86 16.19 4.60 11.31
C ILE A 86 15.46 5.87 10.83
N ASP A 87 15.00 5.83 9.59
CA ASP A 87 13.91 6.67 9.11
C ASP A 87 12.59 6.07 9.58
N TYR A 88 11.94 6.73 10.54
CA TYR A 88 10.64 6.37 11.14
C TYR A 88 9.45 6.39 10.15
N SER A 89 9.69 6.30 8.83
CA SER A 89 8.69 6.11 7.78
C SER A 89 8.06 4.70 7.80
N THR A 90 7.85 4.11 8.98
CA THR A 90 7.47 2.71 9.19
C THR A 90 5.97 2.43 9.11
N CYS A 91 5.13 3.42 8.78
CA CYS A 91 3.69 3.22 8.60
C CYS A 91 3.30 3.46 7.14
N ALA A 92 2.97 2.41 6.38
CA ALA A 92 2.51 2.55 5.00
C ALA A 92 0.99 2.80 4.94
N ASN A 93 0.55 4.06 4.93
CA ASN A 93 -0.85 4.37 4.68
C ASN A 93 -1.10 4.51 3.17
N VAL A 94 -2.07 3.81 2.61
CA VAL A 94 -2.36 3.88 1.17
C VAL A 94 -3.62 4.69 0.96
N ALA A 95 -3.48 5.90 0.39
CA ALA A 95 -4.61 6.73 0.02
C ALA A 95 -5.02 6.39 -1.42
N ILE A 96 -6.26 5.95 -1.62
CA ILE A 96 -6.79 5.63 -2.95
C ILE A 96 -7.81 6.69 -3.35
N ARG A 97 -7.60 7.33 -4.49
CA ARG A 97 -8.52 8.29 -5.07
C ARG A 97 -9.19 7.67 -6.29
N ILE A 98 -10.52 7.69 -6.28
CA ILE A 98 -11.34 7.27 -7.42
C ILE A 98 -11.45 8.47 -8.36
N ASN A 99 -11.20 8.26 -9.67
CA ASN A 99 -11.72 9.22 -10.64
C ASN A 99 -13.20 8.91 -10.86
N CYS A 100 -14.05 9.51 -10.02
CA CYS A 100 -15.46 9.61 -10.36
C CYS A 100 -15.57 10.44 -11.65
N LYS A 101 -16.06 9.85 -12.74
CA LYS A 101 -16.61 10.67 -13.82
C LYS A 101 -17.92 11.26 -13.29
N ASP A 102 -18.05 12.58 -13.40
CA ASP A 102 -19.30 13.32 -13.21
C ASP A 102 -20.45 12.72 -14.05
#